data_AF-A0A267FDJ9-F1
#
_entry.id   AF-A0A267FDJ9-F1
#
_cell.length_a   1.000
_cell.length_b   1.000
_cell.length_c   1.000
_cell.angle_alpha   90.00
_cell.angle_beta   90.00
_cell.angle_gamma   90.00
#
_symmetry.space_group_name_H-M   'P 1'
#
loop_
_entity.id
_entity.type
_entity.pdbx_description
1 polymer ?
#
loop_
_entity_poly.entity_id
_entity_poly.type
_entity_poly.pdbx_seq_one_letter_code
_entity_poly.pdbx_strand_id
1 'polypeptide(L)'
;RLFSARQLCACRRCLTRSPRTWLAACVLLVLCVHYLLLLPRPLLTANSDAARQRLAGSAGPAGSRDGSSQRGSEGGGGNSDSGTPPRHPRLQFACRRSDAPEWPVDLGPLPAGQLKLRSDAKILLLVDNENGPVIRQLINLLEHMRLSYKTAPTWKPLPHLTSSDRGRFGAILMDSLSAYLNMDRWNRGLLDRYCRDYAVGQVAAMLASGGGGSGGVRRRRQQQRRRRQQQKLYRNGRLGDLPVWASPVSIGDLINSSSSGSANIGIHVSRLSPVTRLTKSGILAELPLPGDTGAGHWMTFNTSHEGYGYVAWFKSSNKANGDSGGDRLATVLSDSGRYDGIARVIFGYDFSPWLHAALLADALAWTSRGRFAQSLDRFVQVDIDDVFVGPSGLRMLPNDVDALVATQRRWRSRFGLSGFTFQLGFSGRYFGRGNPAENAGDARLLTLRRHFLWFPHMYKHNKPHTYASAEALEAVMLKNKDWAIENDLPISPGYAVSPHHSGVYPVHEPLYAAWRSVWSINVTSTEEYPHLRPARRRRGFVYNGVRVLPGRPAASTRTRSGWRTTPEGSSGFGSWYWAESCFTQCYFTQSACS
;
A
#
# COMPACT_ATOMS: atom_id res chain seq x y z
N ARG A 1 -21.96 43.52 -14.68
CA ARG A 1 -22.96 43.81 -13.62
C ARG A 1 -24.34 43.85 -14.27
N LEU A 2 -25.03 42.71 -14.31
CA LEU A 2 -26.48 42.52 -14.43
C LEU A 2 -26.66 40.99 -14.53
N PHE A 3 -27.67 40.46 -13.85
CA PHE A 3 -28.00 39.05 -13.59
C PHE A 3 -27.38 38.43 -12.34
N SER A 4 -28.22 38.30 -11.31
CA SER A 4 -27.99 37.54 -10.08
C SER A 4 -28.38 36.07 -10.25
N ALA A 5 -27.80 35.19 -9.43
CA ALA A 5 -27.88 33.74 -9.52
C ALA A 5 -29.31 33.12 -9.44
N ARG A 6 -30.36 33.92 -9.17
CA ARG A 6 -31.75 33.44 -9.15
C ARG A 6 -32.39 33.34 -10.54
N GLN A 7 -31.89 34.03 -11.57
CA GLN A 7 -32.46 33.97 -12.93
C GLN A 7 -31.93 32.80 -13.78
N LEU A 8 -30.74 32.27 -13.47
CA LEU A 8 -30.20 31.07 -14.14
C LEU A 8 -30.92 29.77 -13.73
N CYS A 9 -31.58 29.75 -12.56
CA CYS A 9 -32.33 28.59 -12.08
C CYS A 9 -33.67 28.41 -12.83
N ALA A 10 -34.22 29.48 -13.40
CA ALA A 10 -35.45 29.44 -14.20
C ALA A 10 -35.23 28.85 -15.61
N CYS A 11 -34.03 28.98 -16.19
CA CYS A 11 -33.71 28.39 -17.50
C CYS A 11 -33.56 26.85 -17.47
N ARG A 12 -33.38 26.24 -16.30
CA ARG A 12 -33.20 24.78 -16.20
C ARG A 12 -34.52 24.01 -16.25
N ARG A 13 -35.68 24.67 -16.06
CA ARG A 13 -37.00 24.02 -16.11
C ARG A 13 -37.71 24.09 -17.47
N CYS A 14 -37.20 24.85 -18.44
CA CYS A 14 -37.84 24.98 -19.76
C CYS A 14 -37.14 24.23 -20.91
N LEU A 15 -36.01 23.55 -20.67
CA LEU A 15 -35.21 22.90 -21.72
C LEU A 15 -35.64 21.47 -22.09
N THR A 16 -36.89 21.07 -21.82
CA THR A 16 -37.36 19.71 -22.10
C THR A 16 -38.58 19.64 -23.03
N ARG A 17 -38.84 20.65 -23.87
CA ARG A 17 -39.93 20.57 -24.87
C ARG A 17 -39.62 21.37 -26.15
N SER A 18 -38.87 20.76 -27.06
CA SER A 18 -38.95 20.90 -28.54
C SER A 18 -37.58 20.97 -29.24
N PRO A 19 -37.46 20.49 -30.50
CA PRO A 19 -36.19 20.49 -31.26
C PRO A 19 -35.62 21.88 -31.60
N ARG A 20 -36.43 22.94 -31.53
CA ARG A 20 -36.02 24.31 -31.91
C ARG A 20 -35.13 24.99 -30.85
N THR A 21 -35.17 24.55 -29.59
CA THR A 21 -34.35 25.12 -28.50
C THR A 21 -32.91 24.57 -28.47
N TRP A 22 -32.67 23.41 -29.08
CA TRP A 22 -31.33 22.82 -29.22
C TRP A 22 -30.46 23.58 -30.23
N LEU A 23 -31.05 24.01 -31.35
CA LEU A 23 -30.35 24.81 -32.37
C LEU A 23 -29.92 26.18 -31.82
N ALA A 24 -30.77 26.84 -31.02
CA ALA A 24 -30.42 28.12 -30.38
C ALA A 24 -29.27 27.98 -29.36
N ALA A 25 -29.23 26.88 -28.61
CA ALA A 25 -28.15 26.60 -27.65
C ALA A 25 -26.81 26.30 -28.34
N CYS A 26 -26.83 25.59 -29.47
CA CYS A 26 -25.62 25.33 -30.26
C CYS A 26 -25.07 26.61 -30.91
N VAL A 27 -25.94 27.49 -31.42
CA VAL A 27 -25.54 28.78 -32.02
C VAL A 27 -24.92 29.72 -30.96
N LEU A 28 -25.48 29.77 -29.75
CA LEU A 28 -24.91 30.53 -28.63
C LEU A 28 -23.52 30.02 -28.20
N LEU A 29 -23.31 28.71 -28.23
CA LEU A 29 -22.03 28.10 -27.83
C LEU A 29 -20.94 28.35 -28.87
N VAL A 30 -21.29 28.33 -30.17
CA VAL A 30 -20.39 28.67 -31.27
C VAL A 30 -20.03 30.17 -31.25
N LEU A 31 -20.98 31.05 -30.95
CA LEU A 31 -20.73 32.49 -30.83
C LEU A 31 -19.84 32.83 -29.61
N CYS A 32 -19.99 32.14 -28.48
CA CYS A 32 -19.12 32.33 -27.31
C CYS A 32 -17.67 31.87 -27.57
N VAL A 33 -17.48 30.77 -28.31
CA VAL A 33 -16.14 30.28 -28.67
C VAL A 33 -15.47 31.20 -29.70
N HIS A 34 -16.24 31.76 -30.64
CA HIS A 34 -15.72 32.75 -31.60
C HIS A 34 -15.33 34.08 -30.92
N TYR A 35 -16.09 34.53 -29.91
CA TYR A 35 -15.82 35.78 -29.19
C TYR A 35 -14.59 35.68 -28.27
N LEU A 36 -14.31 34.50 -27.71
CA LEU A 36 -13.12 34.25 -26.89
C LEU A 36 -11.81 34.15 -27.70
N LEU A 37 -11.89 33.84 -29.00
CA LEU A 37 -10.75 33.78 -29.90
C LEU A 37 -10.38 35.13 -30.54
N LEU A 38 -11.17 36.19 -30.32
CA LEU A 38 -11.01 37.51 -30.92
C LEU A 38 -10.49 38.60 -29.95
N LEU A 39 -10.16 38.25 -28.70
CA LEU A 39 -9.61 39.21 -27.73
C LEU A 39 -8.08 39.33 -27.89
N PRO A 40 -7.50 40.54 -28.05
CA PRO A 40 -6.07 40.71 -28.28
C PRO A 40 -5.28 41.08 -27.00
N ARG A 41 -3.98 40.71 -27.03
CA ARG A 41 -2.78 41.26 -26.33
C ARG A 41 -2.29 40.57 -25.03
N PRO A 42 -1.02 40.78 -24.60
CA PRO A 42 0.24 41.10 -25.30
C PRO A 42 1.43 40.19 -24.91
N LEU A 43 2.57 40.43 -25.58
CA LEU A 43 3.87 39.75 -25.54
C LEU A 43 4.73 40.04 -24.28
N LEU A 44 5.43 39.00 -23.80
CA LEU A 44 6.81 38.97 -23.23
C LEU A 44 7.24 37.48 -23.23
N THR A 45 7.80 36.95 -24.33
CA THR A 45 9.24 36.57 -24.52
C THR A 45 9.88 35.90 -23.28
N ALA A 46 10.60 34.78 -23.30
CA ALA A 46 11.09 33.76 -24.24
C ALA A 46 11.56 32.59 -23.30
N ASN A 47 11.87 31.35 -23.65
CA ASN A 47 11.99 30.57 -24.86
C ASN A 47 12.02 29.09 -24.38
N SER A 48 11.16 28.22 -24.88
CA SER A 48 11.46 26.77 -24.94
C SER A 48 10.78 26.17 -26.16
N ASP A 49 11.53 25.31 -26.82
CA ASP A 49 11.11 24.32 -27.81
C ASP A 49 10.96 24.78 -29.27
N ALA A 50 12.12 24.99 -29.88
CA ALA A 50 12.32 24.54 -31.25
C ALA A 50 12.35 23.01 -31.29
N ALA A 51 11.32 22.41 -31.88
CA ALA A 51 11.39 21.28 -32.82
C ALA A 51 10.13 20.42 -32.73
N ARG A 52 9.08 20.83 -33.45
CA ARG A 52 8.12 19.89 -34.03
C ARG A 52 7.28 20.59 -35.09
N GLN A 53 7.73 20.55 -36.34
CA GLN A 53 6.84 20.23 -37.47
C GLN A 53 7.55 20.14 -38.84
N ARG A 54 7.03 19.21 -39.66
CA ARG A 54 7.01 19.11 -41.14
C ARG A 54 8.20 18.44 -41.82
N LEU A 55 8.04 17.65 -42.89
CA LEU A 55 6.93 16.95 -43.58
C LEU A 55 7.58 16.15 -44.75
N ALA A 56 6.82 15.20 -45.32
CA ALA A 56 6.95 14.57 -46.65
C ALA A 56 8.02 13.47 -46.85
N GLY A 57 7.77 12.37 -47.58
CA GLY A 57 6.64 11.96 -48.43
C GLY A 57 6.46 10.43 -48.43
N SER A 58 5.23 9.93 -48.64
CA SER A 58 4.75 9.29 -49.90
C SER A 58 5.39 7.91 -50.16
N ALA A 59 4.69 6.80 -50.43
CA ALA A 59 3.33 6.52 -50.89
C ALA A 59 2.98 5.03 -50.59
N GLY A 60 1.70 4.67 -50.61
CA GLY A 60 1.21 3.27 -50.55
C GLY A 60 1.36 2.51 -51.89
N PRO A 61 0.60 1.44 -52.19
CA PRO A 61 -0.58 0.92 -51.45
C PRO A 61 -0.78 -0.62 -51.36
N ALA A 62 -1.79 -0.96 -50.55
CA ALA A 62 -2.76 -2.08 -50.49
C ALA A 62 -2.76 -3.33 -51.42
N GLY A 63 -3.21 -4.45 -50.83
CA GLY A 63 -3.92 -5.61 -51.43
C GLY A 63 -4.12 -6.74 -50.39
N SER A 64 -5.32 -6.95 -49.80
CA SER A 64 -6.30 -8.05 -50.05
C SER A 64 -5.69 -9.46 -50.14
N ARG A 65 -6.24 -10.60 -49.70
CA ARG A 65 -7.42 -11.10 -48.96
C ARG A 65 -7.19 -12.64 -48.87
N ASP A 66 -7.94 -13.31 -47.99
CA ASP A 66 -8.35 -14.72 -48.06
C ASP A 66 -7.35 -15.87 -47.79
N GLY A 67 -7.89 -16.94 -47.18
CA GLY A 67 -7.57 -18.30 -47.62
C GLY A 67 -7.05 -19.28 -46.56
N SER A 68 -7.94 -20.14 -46.09
CA SER A 68 -7.72 -21.36 -45.32
C SER A 68 -6.82 -22.43 -45.97
N SER A 69 -6.27 -23.31 -45.13
CA SER A 69 -6.25 -24.80 -45.24
C SER A 69 -4.88 -25.52 -45.30
N GLN A 70 -4.80 -26.55 -44.44
CA GLN A 70 -4.24 -27.91 -44.60
C GLN A 70 -2.75 -28.20 -44.95
N ARG A 71 -2.13 -28.95 -44.02
CA ARG A 71 -1.34 -30.22 -44.14
C ARG A 71 -0.29 -30.43 -45.25
N GLY A 72 0.86 -30.98 -44.83
CA GLY A 72 1.81 -31.82 -45.61
C GLY A 72 3.23 -31.22 -45.61
N SER A 73 4.16 -31.69 -44.78
CA SER A 73 5.13 -32.79 -44.98
C SER A 73 6.40 -32.42 -45.79
N GLU A 74 7.54 -32.74 -45.15
CA GLU A 74 8.89 -33.02 -45.70
C GLU A 74 9.86 -31.89 -46.09
N GLY A 75 11.02 -31.88 -45.39
CA GLY A 75 12.35 -31.97 -46.02
C GLY A 75 13.14 -30.69 -46.29
N GLY A 76 14.32 -30.57 -45.65
CA GLY A 76 15.50 -29.95 -46.27
C GLY A 76 16.07 -28.72 -45.57
N GLY A 77 17.36 -28.79 -45.22
CA GLY A 77 18.12 -27.81 -44.46
C GLY A 77 18.25 -26.41 -45.08
N GLY A 78 18.52 -25.43 -44.22
CA GLY A 78 18.78 -24.06 -44.64
C GLY A 78 18.83 -23.10 -43.47
N ASN A 79 20.05 -22.86 -42.99
CA ASN A 79 20.52 -21.79 -42.11
C ASN A 79 19.52 -20.62 -41.89
N SER A 80 19.05 -20.43 -40.65
CA SER A 80 18.50 -19.13 -40.23
C SER A 80 18.76 -18.88 -38.75
N ASP A 81 19.44 -17.75 -38.57
CA ASP A 81 19.70 -17.01 -37.36
C ASP A 81 18.39 -16.72 -36.62
N SER A 82 17.97 -17.61 -35.71
CA SER A 82 16.87 -17.36 -34.80
C SER A 82 17.43 -16.81 -33.49
N GLY A 83 17.54 -15.49 -33.43
CA GLY A 83 17.80 -14.76 -32.19
C GLY A 83 16.82 -15.19 -31.11
N THR A 84 17.25 -16.11 -30.25
CA THR A 84 16.67 -16.27 -28.92
C THR A 84 16.65 -14.89 -28.27
N PRO A 85 15.51 -14.39 -27.76
CA PRO A 85 15.53 -13.20 -26.92
C PRO A 85 16.56 -13.45 -25.80
N PRO A 86 17.42 -12.48 -25.47
CA PRO A 86 18.51 -12.70 -24.53
C PRO A 86 17.92 -13.33 -23.27
N ARG A 87 18.36 -14.56 -22.96
CA ARG A 87 17.91 -15.27 -21.77
C ARG A 87 18.25 -14.37 -20.60
N HIS A 88 17.23 -13.77 -19.97
CA HIS A 88 17.43 -13.00 -18.75
C HIS A 88 18.27 -13.85 -17.78
N PRO A 89 19.31 -13.29 -17.16
CA PRO A 89 20.17 -14.04 -16.26
C PRO A 89 19.32 -14.71 -15.18
N ARG A 90 19.67 -15.96 -14.81
CA ARG A 90 18.93 -16.71 -13.79
C ARG A 90 19.04 -16.00 -12.45
N LEU A 91 18.01 -15.24 -12.09
CA LEU A 91 17.89 -14.57 -10.80
C LEU A 91 17.55 -15.60 -9.71
N GLN A 92 18.29 -15.58 -8.60
CA GLN A 92 17.94 -16.38 -7.43
C GLN A 92 17.04 -15.56 -6.51
N PHE A 93 15.83 -16.02 -6.22
CA PHE A 93 14.93 -15.31 -5.31
C PHE A 93 15.05 -15.87 -3.90
N ALA A 94 15.60 -15.09 -2.98
CA ALA A 94 15.67 -15.43 -1.56
C ALA A 94 14.87 -14.42 -0.75
N CYS A 95 13.67 -14.82 -0.30
CA CYS A 95 12.95 -14.06 0.72
C CYS A 95 12.27 -15.04 1.65
N ARG A 96 12.83 -15.19 2.86
CA ARG A 96 12.22 -15.95 3.93
C ARG A 96 11.46 -14.96 4.82
N ARG A 97 10.27 -15.34 5.26
CA ARG A 97 9.60 -14.65 6.36
C ARG A 97 10.59 -14.67 7.53
N SER A 98 10.89 -13.53 8.14
CA SER A 98 11.54 -13.51 9.44
C SER A 98 10.73 -14.40 10.36
N ASP A 99 11.33 -15.45 10.93
CA ASP A 99 10.66 -16.27 11.92
C ASP A 99 10.14 -15.30 12.99
N ALA A 100 8.82 -15.33 13.22
CA ALA A 100 8.29 -14.54 14.31
C ALA A 100 8.87 -15.18 15.57
N PRO A 101 9.56 -14.44 16.45
CA PRO A 101 9.89 -14.98 17.75
C PRO A 101 8.60 -15.50 18.38
N GLU A 102 8.74 -16.62 19.09
CA GLU A 102 7.69 -17.37 19.74
C GLU A 102 6.64 -16.42 20.32
N TRP A 103 5.37 -16.60 19.93
CA TRP A 103 4.29 -15.72 20.34
C TRP A 103 4.16 -15.84 21.87
N PRO A 104 4.47 -14.79 22.65
CA PRO A 104 4.64 -14.92 24.10
C PRO A 104 3.31 -15.11 24.85
N VAL A 105 2.17 -15.05 24.15
CA VAL A 105 0.88 -15.43 24.73
C VAL A 105 0.72 -16.93 24.55
N ASP A 106 1.00 -17.70 25.60
CA ASP A 106 0.53 -19.07 25.67
C ASP A 106 -1.00 -19.05 25.55
N LEU A 107 -1.51 -19.45 24.38
CA LEU A 107 -2.95 -19.61 24.15
C LEU A 107 -3.48 -20.91 24.78
N GLY A 108 -2.69 -21.50 25.67
CA GLY A 108 -2.84 -22.83 26.22
C GLY A 108 -2.49 -23.91 25.19
N PRO A 109 -2.48 -25.18 25.63
CA PRO A 109 -2.53 -26.30 24.71
C PRO A 109 -3.83 -26.28 23.89
N LEU A 110 -3.80 -26.91 22.71
CA LEU A 110 -5.03 -27.21 21.97
C LEU A 110 -5.93 -28.07 22.87
N PRO A 111 -7.24 -27.79 22.98
CA PRO A 111 -8.18 -28.70 23.63
C PRO A 111 -7.97 -30.15 23.17
N ALA A 112 -8.06 -31.09 24.11
CA ALA A 112 -7.88 -32.51 23.82
C ALA A 112 -8.86 -32.98 22.73
N GLY A 113 -8.38 -33.80 21.79
CA GLY A 113 -9.18 -34.32 20.68
C GLY A 113 -9.13 -33.50 19.38
N GLN A 114 -8.40 -32.38 19.34
CA GLN A 114 -8.25 -31.61 18.10
C GLN A 114 -7.29 -32.25 17.09
N LEU A 115 -7.69 -32.22 15.82
CA LEU A 115 -6.96 -32.72 14.67
C LEU A 115 -5.85 -31.76 14.25
N LYS A 116 -4.82 -32.31 13.58
CA LYS A 116 -3.62 -31.56 13.22
C LYS A 116 -3.79 -30.78 11.91
N LEU A 117 -3.32 -29.54 11.91
CA LEU A 117 -3.13 -28.75 10.69
C LEU A 117 -1.90 -29.23 9.92
N ARG A 118 -1.90 -29.02 8.60
CA ARG A 118 -0.70 -29.17 7.77
C ARG A 118 0.34 -28.12 8.12
N SER A 119 1.63 -28.43 7.94
CA SER A 119 2.73 -27.47 8.13
C SER A 119 2.65 -26.26 7.19
N ASP A 120 2.09 -26.44 5.99
CA ASP A 120 1.90 -25.41 4.97
C ASP A 120 0.48 -24.81 4.96
N ALA A 121 -0.30 -24.96 6.03
CA ALA A 121 -1.69 -24.51 6.08
C ALA A 121 -1.83 -23.01 5.75
N LYS A 122 -2.81 -22.70 4.89
CA LYS A 122 -3.03 -21.37 4.28
C LYS A 122 -4.25 -20.66 4.88
N ILE A 123 -4.54 -19.44 4.45
CA ILE A 123 -5.80 -18.76 4.77
C ILE A 123 -6.86 -19.14 3.74
N LEU A 124 -8.07 -19.54 4.18
CA LEU A 124 -9.22 -19.65 3.28
C LEU A 124 -9.96 -18.31 3.28
N LEU A 125 -9.97 -17.61 2.15
CA LEU A 125 -10.65 -16.33 1.97
C LEU A 125 -12.01 -16.57 1.31
N LEU A 126 -13.07 -16.48 2.10
CA LEU A 126 -14.45 -16.56 1.64
C LEU A 126 -14.90 -15.22 1.08
N VAL A 127 -15.50 -15.26 -0.10
CA VAL A 127 -15.80 -14.07 -0.90
C VAL A 127 -17.29 -14.01 -1.23
N ASP A 128 -17.98 -12.97 -0.73
CA ASP A 128 -19.36 -12.62 -1.09
C ASP A 128 -19.44 -11.71 -2.33
N ASN A 129 -18.42 -10.90 -2.56
CA ASN A 129 -18.38 -10.03 -3.73
C ASN A 129 -16.99 -10.02 -4.36
N GLU A 130 -16.80 -10.84 -5.40
CA GLU A 130 -15.52 -10.97 -6.13
C GLU A 130 -14.95 -9.64 -6.64
N ASN A 131 -15.83 -8.64 -6.88
CA ASN A 131 -15.45 -7.32 -7.35
C ASN A 131 -15.56 -6.22 -6.27
N GLY A 132 -15.76 -6.60 -5.01
CA GLY A 132 -15.92 -5.68 -3.89
C GLY A 132 -14.63 -4.95 -3.51
N PRO A 133 -14.73 -3.77 -2.86
CA PRO A 133 -13.57 -3.07 -2.33
C PRO A 133 -12.89 -3.86 -1.21
N VAL A 134 -13.66 -4.47 -0.30
CA VAL A 134 -13.16 -5.26 0.84
C VAL A 134 -12.27 -6.41 0.38
N ILE A 135 -12.70 -7.21 -0.60
CA ILE A 135 -11.90 -8.34 -1.07
C ILE A 135 -10.57 -7.88 -1.68
N ARG A 136 -10.56 -6.73 -2.38
CA ARG A 136 -9.32 -6.16 -2.93
C ARG A 136 -8.40 -5.67 -1.83
N GLN A 137 -8.93 -5.00 -0.81
CA GLN A 137 -8.16 -4.57 0.37
C GLN A 137 -7.58 -5.77 1.10
N LEU A 138 -8.39 -6.80 1.39
CA LEU A 138 -7.96 -8.04 2.04
C LEU A 138 -6.87 -8.77 1.25
N ILE A 139 -7.08 -8.98 -0.05
CA ILE A 139 -6.05 -9.56 -0.92
C ILE A 139 -4.79 -8.71 -0.86
N ASN A 140 -4.90 -7.40 -1.00
CA ASN A 140 -3.74 -6.51 -0.95
C ASN A 140 -2.96 -6.68 0.37
N LEU A 141 -3.64 -6.66 1.52
CA LEU A 141 -3.04 -6.83 2.83
C LEU A 141 -2.39 -8.21 3.01
N LEU A 142 -3.06 -9.29 2.61
CA LEU A 142 -2.49 -10.64 2.65
C LEU A 142 -1.21 -10.76 1.80
N GLU A 143 -1.21 -10.13 0.62
CA GLU A 143 -0.05 -10.11 -0.28
C GLU A 143 1.10 -9.28 0.30
N HIS A 144 0.81 -8.17 0.99
CA HIS A 144 1.80 -7.36 1.68
C HIS A 144 2.42 -8.13 2.86
N MET A 145 1.57 -8.77 3.68
CA MET A 145 1.97 -9.64 4.81
C MET A 145 2.63 -10.95 4.36
N ARG A 146 2.70 -11.23 3.04
CA ARG A 146 3.24 -12.48 2.46
C ARG A 146 2.56 -13.75 2.98
N LEU A 147 1.27 -13.67 3.29
CA LEU A 147 0.48 -14.79 3.77
C LEU A 147 -0.13 -15.56 2.60
N SER A 148 0.05 -16.88 2.59
CA SER A 148 -0.55 -17.73 1.56
C SER A 148 -2.05 -17.87 1.79
N TYR A 149 -2.84 -17.67 0.73
CA TYR A 149 -4.29 -17.79 0.80
C TYR A 149 -4.89 -18.51 -0.42
N LYS A 150 -6.12 -18.99 -0.27
CA LYS A 150 -6.97 -19.50 -1.35
C LYS A 150 -8.34 -18.82 -1.26
N THR A 151 -8.87 -18.34 -2.38
CA THR A 151 -10.20 -17.75 -2.44
C THR A 151 -11.27 -18.82 -2.71
N ALA A 152 -12.46 -18.65 -2.13
CA ALA A 152 -13.64 -19.45 -2.43
C ALA A 152 -14.91 -18.58 -2.33
N PRO A 153 -15.76 -18.54 -3.36
CA PRO A 153 -17.03 -17.81 -3.27
C PRO A 153 -17.99 -18.45 -2.27
N THR A 154 -18.73 -17.65 -1.50
CA THR A 154 -19.66 -18.15 -0.45
C THR A 154 -20.87 -18.91 -1.00
N TRP A 155 -21.24 -18.68 -2.27
CA TRP A 155 -22.37 -19.33 -2.94
C TRP A 155 -21.98 -20.59 -3.74
N LYS A 156 -20.72 -21.02 -3.67
CA LYS A 156 -20.23 -22.26 -4.30
C LYS A 156 -19.88 -23.28 -3.22
N PRO A 157 -19.87 -24.59 -3.55
CA PRO A 157 -19.38 -25.61 -2.63
C PRO A 157 -17.97 -25.29 -2.12
N LEU A 158 -17.75 -25.57 -0.84
CA LEU A 158 -16.45 -25.33 -0.22
C LEU A 158 -15.36 -26.18 -0.88
N PRO A 159 -14.12 -25.66 -1.02
CA PRO A 159 -13.00 -26.48 -1.43
C PRO A 159 -12.72 -27.56 -0.39
N HIS A 160 -12.04 -28.64 -0.79
CA HIS A 160 -11.54 -29.64 0.17
C HIS A 160 -10.76 -28.96 1.31
N LEU A 161 -11.28 -29.08 2.53
CA LEU A 161 -10.74 -28.47 3.74
C LEU A 161 -9.60 -29.30 4.35
N THR A 162 -9.57 -30.60 4.06
CA THR A 162 -8.57 -31.56 4.55
C THR A 162 -7.76 -32.16 3.39
N SER A 163 -6.58 -32.68 3.71
CA SER A 163 -5.74 -33.46 2.80
C SER A 163 -4.88 -34.39 3.65
N SER A 164 -4.96 -35.70 3.41
CA SER A 164 -4.30 -36.74 4.22
C SER A 164 -4.64 -36.58 5.72
N ASP A 165 -5.93 -36.39 6.02
CA ASP A 165 -6.47 -36.19 7.38
C ASP A 165 -5.86 -35.02 8.17
N ARG A 166 -5.21 -34.10 7.48
CA ARG A 166 -4.71 -32.84 8.05
C ARG A 166 -5.44 -31.65 7.46
N GLY A 167 -5.71 -30.66 8.32
CA GLY A 167 -6.40 -29.44 7.92
C GLY A 167 -5.53 -28.57 7.02
N ARG A 168 -6.08 -28.09 5.90
CA ARG A 168 -5.37 -27.32 4.89
C ARG A 168 -5.32 -25.82 5.17
N PHE A 169 -6.19 -25.34 6.04
CA PHE A 169 -6.36 -23.93 6.33
C PHE A 169 -6.15 -23.65 7.81
N GLY A 170 -5.31 -22.66 8.13
CA GLY A 170 -5.00 -22.27 9.51
C GLY A 170 -5.82 -21.09 10.03
N ALA A 171 -6.58 -20.42 9.16
CA ALA A 171 -7.56 -19.38 9.50
C ALA A 171 -8.58 -19.26 8.36
N ILE A 172 -9.80 -18.85 8.71
CA ILE A 172 -10.83 -18.48 7.74
C ILE A 172 -10.95 -16.95 7.76
N LEU A 173 -10.86 -16.31 6.60
CA LEU A 173 -11.05 -14.88 6.44
C LEU A 173 -12.27 -14.62 5.56
N MET A 174 -13.13 -13.69 5.94
CA MET A 174 -14.40 -13.44 5.25
C MET A 174 -14.53 -11.95 4.92
N ASP A 175 -14.84 -11.63 3.68
CA ASP A 175 -15.17 -10.26 3.28
C ASP A 175 -16.54 -9.80 3.81
N SER A 176 -17.41 -10.75 4.18
CA SER A 176 -18.77 -10.50 4.68
C SER A 176 -19.21 -11.57 5.66
N LEU A 177 -19.30 -11.20 6.94
CA LEU A 177 -19.87 -12.07 7.99
C LEU A 177 -21.33 -12.42 7.70
N SER A 178 -22.09 -11.47 7.16
CA SER A 178 -23.49 -11.68 6.76
C SER A 178 -23.64 -12.77 5.70
N ALA A 179 -22.68 -12.90 4.78
CA ALA A 179 -22.70 -13.93 3.75
C ALA A 179 -22.44 -15.33 4.34
N TYR A 180 -21.53 -15.43 5.30
CA TYR A 180 -21.31 -16.67 6.05
C TYR A 180 -22.53 -17.08 6.87
N LEU A 181 -23.18 -16.14 7.58
CA LEU A 181 -24.37 -16.45 8.38
C LEU A 181 -25.58 -16.89 7.52
N ASN A 182 -25.67 -16.40 6.28
CA ASN A 182 -26.67 -16.79 5.29
C ASN A 182 -26.25 -17.99 4.41
N MET A 183 -25.05 -18.53 4.60
CA MET A 183 -24.59 -19.70 3.86
C MET A 183 -25.55 -20.87 4.11
N ASP A 184 -25.70 -21.76 3.14
CA ASP A 184 -26.52 -22.94 3.32
C ASP A 184 -26.03 -23.77 4.53
N ARG A 185 -26.98 -24.40 5.21
CA ARG A 185 -26.72 -25.09 6.48
C ARG A 185 -25.67 -26.18 6.36
N TRP A 186 -25.56 -26.82 5.19
CA TRP A 186 -24.58 -27.87 4.95
C TRP A 186 -23.16 -27.30 4.86
N ASN A 187 -22.91 -26.34 3.98
CA ASN A 187 -21.58 -25.71 3.84
C ASN A 187 -21.18 -25.00 5.12
N ARG A 188 -22.10 -24.25 5.76
CA ARG A 188 -21.81 -23.61 7.04
C ARG A 188 -21.46 -24.63 8.12
N GLY A 189 -22.25 -25.70 8.24
CA GLY A 189 -22.00 -26.79 9.20
C GLY A 189 -20.68 -27.50 8.97
N LEU A 190 -20.29 -27.72 7.70
CA LEU A 190 -19.00 -28.31 7.34
C LEU A 190 -17.83 -27.39 7.73
N LEU A 191 -17.95 -26.09 7.44
CA LEU A 191 -16.94 -25.10 7.82
C LEU A 191 -16.80 -24.97 9.34
N ASP A 192 -17.92 -24.94 10.06
CA ASP A 192 -17.94 -24.82 11.52
C ASP A 192 -17.36 -26.06 12.19
N ARG A 193 -17.69 -27.26 11.69
CA ARG A 193 -17.07 -28.50 12.13
C ARG A 193 -15.56 -28.46 11.92
N TYR A 194 -15.11 -28.06 10.73
CA TYR A 194 -13.68 -27.90 10.45
C TYR A 194 -13.00 -26.92 11.42
N CYS A 195 -13.65 -25.80 11.73
CA CYS A 195 -13.12 -24.81 12.69
C CYS A 195 -12.94 -25.40 14.10
N ARG A 196 -13.90 -26.21 14.57
CA ARG A 196 -13.83 -26.88 15.87
C ARG A 196 -12.79 -28.00 15.89
N ASP A 197 -12.86 -28.90 14.91
CA ASP A 197 -12.02 -30.10 14.86
C ASP A 197 -10.54 -29.74 14.74
N TYR A 198 -10.19 -28.65 14.05
CA TYR A 198 -8.80 -28.24 13.80
C TYR A 198 -8.36 -26.96 14.55
N ALA A 199 -9.20 -26.42 15.45
CA ALA A 199 -9.00 -25.12 16.12
C ALA A 199 -8.63 -23.98 15.16
N VAL A 200 -9.40 -23.85 14.09
CA VAL A 200 -9.23 -22.79 13.10
C VAL A 200 -10.20 -21.66 13.44
N GLY A 201 -9.66 -20.50 13.81
CA GLY A 201 -10.47 -19.32 14.04
C GLY A 201 -10.88 -18.58 12.76
N GLN A 202 -11.80 -17.63 12.92
CA GLN A 202 -12.38 -16.85 11.83
C GLN A 202 -12.13 -15.35 12.00
N VAL A 203 -11.87 -14.65 10.91
CA VAL A 203 -11.83 -13.18 10.87
C VAL A 203 -12.82 -12.72 9.83
N ALA A 204 -13.69 -11.77 10.15
CA ALA A 204 -14.74 -11.34 9.25
C ALA A 204 -14.99 -9.84 9.32
N ALA A 205 -15.28 -9.23 8.17
CA ALA A 205 -15.83 -7.89 8.10
C ALA A 205 -17.36 -7.92 8.08
N MET A 206 -17.97 -6.94 8.75
CA MET A 206 -19.39 -6.71 8.76
C MET A 206 -19.66 -5.25 8.43
N LEU A 207 -20.04 -5.01 7.18
CA LEU A 207 -20.31 -3.66 6.69
C LEU A 207 -21.78 -3.28 6.87
N ALA A 208 -22.02 -2.03 7.23
CA ALA A 208 -23.35 -1.44 7.22
C ALA A 208 -23.87 -1.37 5.77
N SER A 209 -25.10 -1.81 5.52
CA SER A 209 -25.69 -1.64 4.18
C SER A 209 -26.21 -0.22 4.00
N GLY A 210 -25.29 0.66 3.60
CA GLY A 210 -25.60 1.73 2.64
C GLY A 210 -25.24 3.14 3.07
N GLY A 211 -24.26 3.73 2.37
CA GLY A 211 -24.11 5.16 2.16
C GLY A 211 -23.68 5.44 0.71
N GLY A 212 -24.34 6.39 0.05
CA GLY A 212 -23.76 7.22 -1.03
C GLY A 212 -23.45 6.61 -2.41
N GLY A 213 -24.44 6.62 -3.31
CA GLY A 213 -24.18 6.65 -4.74
C GLY A 213 -25.46 6.76 -5.54
N SER A 214 -25.69 7.90 -6.18
CA SER A 214 -26.72 8.13 -7.20
C SER A 214 -26.44 7.29 -8.46
N GLY A 215 -26.54 5.97 -8.33
CA GLY A 215 -26.41 5.01 -9.40
C GLY A 215 -27.77 4.64 -10.00
N GLY A 216 -27.78 4.32 -11.29
CA GLY A 216 -28.98 3.95 -12.05
C GLY A 216 -29.82 2.80 -11.45
N VAL A 217 -31.02 2.60 -11.99
CA VAL A 217 -32.09 1.72 -11.48
C VAL A 217 -31.63 0.30 -11.08
N ARG A 218 -30.66 -0.28 -11.79
CA ARG A 218 -30.10 -1.61 -11.46
C ARG A 218 -29.36 -1.64 -10.11
N ARG A 219 -28.58 -0.60 -9.78
CA ARG A 219 -27.88 -0.50 -8.48
C ARG A 219 -28.87 -0.33 -7.33
N ARG A 220 -29.96 0.43 -7.53
CA ARG A 220 -31.03 0.60 -6.53
C ARG A 220 -31.73 -0.72 -6.18
N ARG A 221 -32.07 -1.55 -7.18
CA ARG A 221 -32.67 -2.87 -6.94
C ARG A 221 -31.73 -3.82 -6.18
N GLN A 222 -30.44 -3.82 -6.52
CA GLN A 222 -29.44 -4.64 -5.82
C GLN A 222 -29.21 -4.17 -4.38
N GLN A 223 -29.19 -2.84 -4.16
CA GLN A 223 -29.09 -2.24 -2.82
C GLN A 223 -30.33 -2.53 -1.97
N GLN A 224 -31.53 -2.51 -2.56
CA GLN A 224 -32.77 -2.85 -1.85
C GLN A 224 -32.86 -4.34 -1.48
N ARG A 225 -32.35 -5.24 -2.34
CA ARG A 225 -32.19 -6.67 -2.01
C ARG A 225 -31.21 -6.89 -0.86
N ARG A 226 -30.05 -6.22 -0.89
CA ARG A 226 -29.05 -6.28 0.19
C ARG A 226 -29.60 -5.76 1.51
N ARG A 227 -30.34 -4.64 1.50
CA ARG A 227 -31.02 -4.12 2.70
C ARG A 227 -32.05 -5.12 3.26
N ARG A 228 -32.88 -5.73 2.41
CA ARG A 228 -33.83 -6.77 2.83
C ARG A 228 -33.14 -8.01 3.40
N GLN A 229 -32.02 -8.44 2.80
CA GLN A 229 -31.20 -9.53 3.35
C GLN A 229 -30.58 -9.15 4.71
N GLN A 230 -30.08 -7.92 4.86
CA GLN A 230 -29.52 -7.47 6.13
C GLN A 230 -30.61 -7.37 7.22
N GLN A 231 -31.79 -6.85 6.89
CA GLN A 231 -32.94 -6.84 7.80
C GLN A 231 -33.40 -8.24 8.21
N LYS A 232 -33.29 -9.24 7.32
CA LYS A 232 -33.54 -10.65 7.67
C LYS A 232 -32.49 -11.23 8.61
N LEU A 233 -31.24 -10.75 8.53
CA LEU A 233 -30.15 -11.14 9.44
C LEU A 233 -30.35 -10.58 10.84
N TYR A 234 -30.87 -9.36 10.95
CA TYR A 234 -31.14 -8.67 12.20
C TYR A 234 -32.54 -9.01 12.73
N ARG A 235 -32.75 -10.21 13.28
CA ARG A 235 -33.96 -10.44 14.07
C ARG A 235 -33.78 -9.71 15.40
N ASN A 236 -34.48 -8.59 15.59
CA ASN A 236 -34.37 -7.70 16.77
C ASN A 236 -32.96 -7.14 17.00
N GLY A 237 -32.20 -6.87 15.93
CA GLY A 237 -30.82 -6.34 16.02
C GLY A 237 -29.73 -7.37 16.34
N ARG A 238 -30.11 -8.63 16.60
CA ARG A 238 -29.18 -9.75 16.86
C ARG A 238 -28.61 -10.29 15.55
N LEU A 239 -27.33 -10.65 15.56
CA LEU A 239 -26.56 -11.08 14.41
C LEU A 239 -26.72 -12.58 14.15
N GLY A 240 -27.75 -12.95 13.38
CA GLY A 240 -28.05 -14.36 13.10
C GLY A 240 -28.27 -15.15 14.40
N ASP A 241 -27.53 -16.24 14.56
CA ASP A 241 -27.53 -17.12 15.73
C ASP A 241 -26.50 -16.74 16.81
N LEU A 242 -25.62 -15.76 16.53
CA LEU A 242 -24.62 -15.28 17.48
C LEU A 242 -25.26 -14.39 18.57
N PRO A 243 -24.76 -14.40 19.82
CA PRO A 243 -25.27 -13.55 20.91
C PRO A 243 -24.69 -12.12 20.83
N VAL A 244 -24.70 -11.53 19.63
CA VAL A 244 -24.13 -10.21 19.34
C VAL A 244 -25.19 -9.36 18.68
N TRP A 245 -25.31 -8.11 19.11
CA TRP A 245 -26.14 -7.09 18.48
C TRP A 245 -25.27 -6.16 17.67
N ALA A 246 -25.72 -5.77 16.49
CA ALA A 246 -24.96 -4.88 15.62
C ALA A 246 -25.82 -3.74 15.09
N SER A 247 -25.29 -2.53 15.15
CA SER A 247 -26.01 -1.29 14.78
C SER A 247 -25.15 -0.43 13.86
N PRO A 248 -25.70 0.10 12.75
CA PRO A 248 -24.99 1.06 11.93
C PRO A 248 -24.92 2.43 12.62
N VAL A 249 -23.78 3.11 12.51
CA VAL A 249 -23.51 4.44 13.07
C VAL A 249 -22.73 5.27 12.05
N SER A 250 -23.08 6.55 11.89
CA SER A 250 -22.26 7.49 11.11
C SER A 250 -21.35 8.32 12.03
N ILE A 251 -20.17 8.70 11.53
CA ILE A 251 -19.27 9.60 12.26
C ILE A 251 -19.95 10.95 12.52
N GLY A 252 -20.76 11.45 11.57
CA GLY A 252 -21.53 12.67 11.75
C GLY A 252 -22.51 12.60 12.93
N ASP A 253 -23.24 11.49 13.07
CA ASP A 253 -24.16 11.29 14.20
C ASP A 253 -23.41 11.24 15.53
N LEU A 254 -22.23 10.60 15.56
CA LEU A 254 -21.38 10.56 16.74
C LEU A 254 -20.91 11.96 17.16
N ILE A 255 -20.44 12.78 16.21
CA ILE A 255 -20.00 14.17 16.46
C ILE A 255 -21.17 15.00 16.98
N ASN A 256 -22.33 14.93 16.31
CA ASN A 256 -23.52 15.73 16.64
C ASN A 256 -24.14 15.34 17.98
N SER A 257 -24.02 14.08 18.41
CA SER A 257 -24.47 13.61 19.72
C SER A 257 -23.57 14.07 20.88
N SER A 258 -22.37 14.60 20.59
CA SER A 258 -21.47 15.10 21.61
C SER A 258 -21.88 16.50 22.06
N SER A 259 -22.19 16.66 23.35
CA SER A 259 -22.69 17.89 23.97
C SER A 259 -21.74 19.10 23.90
N SER A 260 -20.54 18.95 23.35
CA SER A 260 -19.52 20.01 23.27
C SER A 260 -19.28 20.54 21.85
N GLY A 261 -19.91 19.99 20.79
CA GLY A 261 -19.75 20.46 19.40
C GLY A 261 -18.31 20.43 18.84
N SER A 262 -17.33 20.03 19.65
CA SER A 262 -15.89 20.11 19.42
C SER A 262 -15.14 18.88 19.96
N ALA A 263 -15.87 17.80 20.25
CA ALA A 263 -15.23 16.58 20.73
C ALA A 263 -14.49 15.89 19.57
N ASN A 264 -13.15 15.85 19.64
CA ASN A 264 -12.39 14.96 18.76
C ASN A 264 -12.76 13.52 19.11
N ILE A 265 -13.35 12.79 18.17
CA ILE A 265 -13.66 11.36 18.34
C ILE A 265 -12.52 10.56 17.73
N GLY A 266 -12.10 9.51 18.42
CA GLY A 266 -11.13 8.55 17.92
C GLY A 266 -11.59 7.12 18.13
N ILE A 267 -10.84 6.18 17.59
CA ILE A 267 -10.97 4.76 17.88
C ILE A 267 -9.93 4.40 18.95
N HIS A 268 -10.41 3.99 20.11
CA HIS A 268 -9.58 3.51 21.21
C HIS A 268 -9.36 2.02 21.09
N VAL A 269 -8.09 1.59 21.15
CA VAL A 269 -7.70 0.18 21.19
C VAL A 269 -7.62 -0.27 22.64
N SER A 270 -8.33 -1.35 22.98
CA SER A 270 -8.39 -1.89 24.34
C SER A 270 -6.99 -2.18 24.91
N ARG A 271 -6.76 -1.85 26.19
CA ARG A 271 -5.56 -2.30 26.92
C ARG A 271 -5.66 -3.76 27.35
N LEU A 272 -6.88 -4.26 27.48
CA LEU A 272 -7.20 -5.59 28.00
C LEU A 272 -7.45 -6.62 26.89
N SER A 273 -7.40 -6.23 25.61
CA SER A 273 -7.67 -7.18 24.54
C SER A 273 -6.51 -8.17 24.40
N PRO A 274 -6.78 -9.49 24.38
CA PRO A 274 -5.76 -10.51 24.11
C PRO A 274 -5.38 -10.61 22.63
N VAL A 275 -6.07 -9.87 21.74
CA VAL A 275 -5.86 -9.91 20.29
C VAL A 275 -4.64 -9.08 19.88
N THR A 276 -4.40 -7.96 20.55
CA THR A 276 -3.41 -6.96 20.13
C THR A 276 -1.98 -7.43 20.39
N ARG A 277 -1.09 -7.24 19.41
CA ARG A 277 0.35 -7.48 19.57
C ARG A 277 1.20 -6.56 18.71
N LEU A 278 0.96 -6.53 17.41
CA LEU A 278 1.56 -5.57 16.49
C LEU A 278 0.94 -4.19 16.72
N THR A 279 -0.38 -4.15 16.89
CA THR A 279 -1.09 -2.93 17.25
C THR A 279 -0.84 -2.63 18.72
N LYS A 280 -0.29 -1.44 19.00
CA LYS A 280 -0.08 -1.00 20.39
C LYS A 280 -1.43 -0.86 21.10
N SER A 281 -1.56 -1.49 22.26
CA SER A 281 -2.78 -1.41 23.07
C SER A 281 -2.90 -0.04 23.77
N GLY A 282 -4.13 0.39 24.06
CA GLY A 282 -4.41 1.64 24.75
C GLY A 282 -4.22 2.92 23.93
N ILE A 283 -3.98 2.82 22.62
CA ILE A 283 -3.87 4.00 21.75
C ILE A 283 -5.25 4.57 21.43
N LEU A 284 -5.31 5.88 21.22
CA LEU A 284 -6.45 6.58 20.64
C LEU A 284 -6.05 7.03 19.24
N ALA A 285 -6.65 6.44 18.20
CA ALA A 285 -6.46 6.85 16.83
C ALA A 285 -7.55 7.86 16.46
N GLU A 286 -7.19 9.14 16.36
CA GLU A 286 -8.12 10.23 16.06
C GLU A 286 -8.73 10.10 14.66
N LEU A 287 -10.02 10.42 14.54
CA LEU A 287 -10.72 10.43 13.26
C LEU A 287 -10.54 11.78 12.54
N PRO A 288 -10.65 11.81 11.20
CA PRO A 288 -10.82 10.65 10.32
C PRO A 288 -9.57 9.78 10.31
N LEU A 289 -9.74 8.45 10.23
CA LEU A 289 -8.56 7.59 10.13
C LEU A 289 -7.92 7.77 8.74
N PRO A 290 -6.58 7.80 8.64
CA PRO A 290 -5.89 7.67 7.36
C PRO A 290 -6.37 6.44 6.59
N GLY A 291 -6.81 6.67 5.35
CA GLY A 291 -7.38 5.66 4.46
C GLY A 291 -8.90 5.54 4.51
N ASP A 292 -9.58 6.16 5.48
CA ASP A 292 -11.05 6.17 5.50
C ASP A 292 -11.60 6.94 4.29
N THR A 293 -12.30 6.23 3.41
CA THR A 293 -12.86 6.83 2.19
C THR A 293 -14.14 7.64 2.47
N GLY A 294 -14.62 7.71 3.72
CA GLY A 294 -15.85 8.40 4.11
C GLY A 294 -17.11 7.85 3.46
N ALA A 295 -17.02 6.66 2.86
CA ALA A 295 -18.04 6.11 1.98
C ALA A 295 -19.00 5.14 2.70
N GLY A 296 -18.72 4.79 3.95
CA GLY A 296 -19.47 3.80 4.72
C GLY A 296 -19.99 4.30 6.06
N HIS A 297 -21.06 3.67 6.52
CA HIS A 297 -21.40 3.69 7.94
C HIS A 297 -20.57 2.63 8.67
N TRP A 298 -20.15 2.94 9.88
CA TRP A 298 -19.51 1.99 10.77
C TRP A 298 -20.59 1.07 11.36
N MET A 299 -20.31 -0.20 11.49
CA MET A 299 -21.08 -1.12 12.32
C MET A 299 -20.46 -1.13 13.71
N THR A 300 -21.29 -0.92 14.73
CA THR A 300 -20.91 -1.06 16.12
C THR A 300 -21.53 -2.32 16.69
N PHE A 301 -20.86 -2.94 17.66
CA PHE A 301 -21.28 -4.19 18.27
C PHE A 301 -21.52 -4.03 19.76
N ASN A 302 -22.51 -4.75 20.27
CA ASN A 302 -22.78 -4.93 21.70
C ASN A 302 -23.09 -6.40 21.99
N THR A 303 -22.77 -6.87 23.18
CA THR A 303 -23.03 -8.23 23.65
C THR A 303 -22.98 -8.32 25.16
N SER A 304 -23.79 -9.21 25.73
CA SER A 304 -23.77 -9.57 27.15
C SER A 304 -23.08 -10.90 27.42
N HIS A 305 -22.62 -11.60 26.39
CA HIS A 305 -22.04 -12.93 26.52
C HIS A 305 -20.56 -12.84 26.90
N GLU A 306 -20.16 -13.47 28.01
CA GLU A 306 -18.81 -13.42 28.58
C GLU A 306 -17.68 -13.91 27.65
N GLY A 307 -18.03 -14.73 26.66
CA GLY A 307 -17.10 -15.18 25.63
C GLY A 307 -16.63 -14.10 24.66
N TYR A 308 -17.26 -12.92 24.66
CA TYR A 308 -16.93 -11.84 23.74
C TYR A 308 -16.21 -10.68 24.44
N GLY A 309 -15.24 -10.10 23.76
CA GLY A 309 -14.43 -8.99 24.27
C GLY A 309 -14.29 -7.86 23.27
N TYR A 310 -14.26 -6.62 23.75
CA TYR A 310 -14.08 -5.42 22.92
C TYR A 310 -12.59 -5.19 22.59
N VAL A 311 -12.25 -5.21 21.30
CA VAL A 311 -10.88 -4.96 20.80
C VAL A 311 -10.67 -3.47 20.55
N ALA A 312 -11.63 -2.82 19.90
CA ALA A 312 -11.60 -1.38 19.63
C ALA A 312 -13.01 -0.77 19.66
N TRP A 313 -13.13 0.48 20.07
CA TRP A 313 -14.40 1.21 20.15
C TRP A 313 -14.24 2.72 19.93
N PHE A 314 -15.31 3.41 19.56
CA PHE A 314 -15.31 4.86 19.50
C PHE A 314 -15.18 5.50 20.88
N LYS A 315 -14.31 6.50 21.00
CA LYS A 315 -14.08 7.25 22.24
C LYS A 315 -13.96 8.75 21.94
N SER A 316 -14.67 9.56 22.73
CA SER A 316 -14.51 11.01 22.74
C SER A 316 -13.22 11.37 23.51
N SER A 317 -12.35 12.18 22.90
CA SER A 317 -11.11 12.71 23.51
C SER A 317 -11.36 13.46 24.82
N ASN A 318 -12.53 14.10 24.97
CA ASN A 318 -12.90 14.89 26.15
C ASN A 318 -13.33 14.04 27.36
N LYS A 319 -13.55 12.73 27.21
CA LYS A 319 -13.78 11.81 28.34
C LYS A 319 -12.44 11.18 28.75
N ALA A 320 -11.73 11.88 29.63
CA ALA A 320 -10.45 11.45 30.18
C ALA A 320 -10.59 10.17 31.04
N ASN A 321 -9.63 9.25 30.82
CA ASN A 321 -9.20 8.14 31.67
C ASN A 321 -10.22 7.10 32.14
N GLY A 322 -10.05 5.89 31.59
CA GLY A 322 -10.73 4.66 32.00
C GLY A 322 -11.07 3.77 30.82
N ASP A 323 -10.84 2.47 30.96
CA ASP A 323 -11.55 1.44 30.19
C ASP A 323 -12.94 1.18 30.84
N SER A 324 -13.41 2.00 31.80
CA SER A 324 -14.58 1.70 32.62
C SER A 324 -15.92 1.89 31.89
N GLY A 325 -16.66 0.78 31.72
CA GLY A 325 -18.12 0.63 31.91
C GLY A 325 -19.16 1.48 31.16
N GLY A 326 -18.79 2.40 30.26
CA GLY A 326 -19.78 3.09 29.41
C GLY A 326 -20.26 2.22 28.23
N ASP A 327 -21.36 2.63 27.57
CA ASP A 327 -21.82 2.05 26.30
C ASP A 327 -20.68 2.13 25.26
N ARG A 328 -19.93 1.02 25.11
CA ARG A 328 -18.81 0.96 24.18
C ARG A 328 -19.36 0.68 22.80
N LEU A 329 -19.35 1.70 21.95
CA LEU A 329 -19.64 1.54 20.52
C LEU A 329 -18.48 0.82 19.84
N ALA A 330 -18.41 -0.50 20.05
CA ALA A 330 -17.29 -1.33 19.63
C ALA A 330 -17.25 -1.46 18.11
N THR A 331 -16.13 -1.08 17.51
CA THR A 331 -15.89 -1.18 16.06
C THR A 331 -15.18 -2.49 15.71
N VAL A 332 -14.51 -3.13 16.68
CA VAL A 332 -13.90 -4.45 16.53
C VAL A 332 -14.21 -5.30 17.77
N LEU A 333 -14.76 -6.49 17.54
CA LEU A 333 -15.17 -7.44 18.58
C LEU A 333 -14.35 -8.73 18.45
N SER A 334 -13.97 -9.32 19.57
CA SER A 334 -13.37 -10.65 19.66
C SER A 334 -14.35 -11.63 20.27
N ASP A 335 -14.32 -12.88 19.81
CA ASP A 335 -15.08 -14.03 20.29
C ASP A 335 -14.05 -15.11 20.65
N SER A 336 -14.01 -15.50 21.93
CA SER A 336 -13.13 -16.57 22.40
C SER A 336 -13.60 -17.98 22.02
N GLY A 337 -14.77 -18.10 21.40
CA GLY A 337 -15.39 -19.37 21.02
C GLY A 337 -16.13 -20.06 22.15
N ARG A 338 -16.36 -19.41 23.30
CA ARG A 338 -17.13 -20.01 24.41
C ARG A 338 -18.58 -20.31 24.06
N TYR A 339 -19.16 -19.63 23.06
CA TYR A 339 -20.55 -19.83 22.67
C TYR A 339 -20.74 -21.05 21.75
N ASP A 340 -19.88 -21.22 20.74
CA ASP A 340 -20.05 -22.25 19.70
C ASP A 340 -18.77 -23.01 19.34
N GLY A 341 -17.71 -22.86 20.12
CA GLY A 341 -16.40 -23.51 19.93
C GLY A 341 -15.49 -22.86 18.89
N ILE A 342 -15.84 -21.70 18.35
CA ILE A 342 -15.09 -21.06 17.26
C ILE A 342 -14.63 -19.66 17.66
N ALA A 343 -13.32 -19.46 17.75
CA ALA A 343 -12.76 -18.14 18.02
C ALA A 343 -12.90 -17.22 16.80
N ARG A 344 -13.32 -15.97 17.01
CA ARG A 344 -13.53 -14.99 15.93
C ARG A 344 -13.01 -13.59 16.25
N VAL A 345 -12.69 -12.83 15.21
CA VAL A 345 -12.58 -11.37 15.29
C VAL A 345 -13.44 -10.74 14.20
N ILE A 346 -14.32 -9.82 14.61
CA ILE A 346 -15.33 -9.19 13.76
C ILE A 346 -15.01 -7.69 13.64
N PHE A 347 -14.84 -7.22 12.41
CA PHE A 347 -14.59 -5.83 12.06
C PHE A 347 -15.88 -5.15 11.62
N GLY A 348 -16.17 -3.98 12.17
CA GLY A 348 -17.36 -3.18 11.87
C GLY A 348 -17.20 -2.22 10.70
N TYR A 349 -16.07 -2.27 10.00
CA TYR A 349 -15.80 -1.43 8.83
C TYR A 349 -14.91 -2.19 7.86
N ASP A 350 -14.61 -1.58 6.72
CA ASP A 350 -13.69 -2.18 5.76
C ASP A 350 -12.23 -2.09 6.24
N PHE A 351 -11.29 -2.52 5.40
CA PHE A 351 -9.86 -2.54 5.73
C PHE A 351 -9.11 -1.41 5.03
N SER A 352 -9.80 -0.33 4.67
CA SER A 352 -9.16 0.89 4.17
C SER A 352 -8.39 1.64 5.27
N PRO A 353 -8.84 1.73 6.54
CA PRO A 353 -8.08 2.43 7.56
C PRO A 353 -6.83 1.65 8.00
N TRP A 354 -5.72 2.35 8.21
CA TRP A 354 -4.45 1.75 8.66
C TRP A 354 -4.61 0.91 9.94
N LEU A 355 -5.47 1.35 10.87
CA LEU A 355 -5.69 0.67 12.14
C LEU A 355 -6.33 -0.70 11.92
N HIS A 356 -7.26 -0.82 10.97
CA HIS A 356 -7.88 -2.10 10.63
C HIS A 356 -6.90 -3.04 9.94
N ALA A 357 -5.97 -2.52 9.13
CA ALA A 357 -4.89 -3.33 8.58
C ALA A 357 -3.99 -3.92 9.69
N ALA A 358 -3.63 -3.12 10.71
CA ALA A 358 -2.84 -3.57 11.86
C ALA A 358 -3.59 -4.60 12.71
N LEU A 359 -4.85 -4.32 13.04
CA LEU A 359 -5.70 -5.23 13.78
C LEU A 359 -6.02 -6.51 13.01
N LEU A 360 -6.04 -6.49 11.67
CA LEU A 360 -6.20 -7.70 10.85
C LEU A 360 -5.01 -8.65 11.02
N ALA A 361 -3.78 -8.11 11.03
CA ALA A 361 -2.58 -8.91 11.27
C ALA A 361 -2.61 -9.56 12.67
N ASP A 362 -3.01 -8.79 13.68
CA ASP A 362 -3.21 -9.27 15.05
C ASP A 362 -4.31 -10.32 15.15
N ALA A 363 -5.46 -10.07 14.52
CA ALA A 363 -6.58 -10.99 14.47
C ALA A 363 -6.20 -12.33 13.82
N LEU A 364 -5.49 -12.30 12.69
CA LEU A 364 -5.00 -13.50 12.01
C LEU A 364 -3.99 -14.25 12.87
N ALA A 365 -3.09 -13.54 13.57
CA ALA A 365 -2.14 -14.18 14.47
C ALA A 365 -2.85 -14.83 15.66
N TRP A 366 -3.78 -14.14 16.31
CA TRP A 366 -4.54 -14.63 17.46
C TRP A 366 -5.44 -15.82 17.10
N THR A 367 -6.26 -15.70 16.06
CA THR A 367 -7.20 -16.76 15.61
C THR A 367 -6.50 -18.00 15.05
N SER A 368 -5.24 -17.87 14.61
CA SER A 368 -4.43 -19.00 14.12
C SER A 368 -3.42 -19.52 15.13
N ARG A 369 -3.53 -19.11 16.40
CA ARG A 369 -2.64 -19.49 17.49
C ARG A 369 -1.16 -19.24 17.19
N GLY A 370 -0.85 -18.05 16.69
CA GLY A 370 0.51 -17.60 16.36
C GLY A 370 1.01 -18.03 14.98
N ARG A 371 0.31 -18.92 14.25
CA ARG A 371 0.77 -19.43 12.94
C ARG A 371 1.00 -18.31 11.91
N PHE A 372 0.14 -17.30 11.91
CA PHE A 372 0.25 -16.13 11.04
C PHE A 372 0.85 -14.90 11.73
N ALA A 373 1.49 -15.06 12.90
CA ALA A 373 2.18 -13.97 13.61
C ALA A 373 3.37 -13.41 12.82
N GLN A 374 3.45 -12.09 12.65
CA GLN A 374 4.63 -11.46 12.03
C GLN A 374 5.71 -11.17 13.09
N SER A 375 6.98 -11.02 12.70
CA SER A 375 7.98 -10.49 13.63
C SER A 375 7.56 -9.07 14.08
N LEU A 376 7.98 -8.66 15.28
CA LEU A 376 7.84 -7.29 15.76
C LEU A 376 9.04 -6.42 15.37
N ASP A 377 10.12 -7.01 14.85
CA ASP A 377 11.30 -6.28 14.40
C ASP A 377 10.96 -5.43 13.18
N ARG A 378 11.35 -4.16 13.20
CA ARG A 378 11.18 -3.22 12.10
C ARG A 378 12.50 -2.53 11.84
N PHE A 379 12.94 -2.59 10.59
CA PHE A 379 14.13 -1.89 10.11
C PHE A 379 13.68 -0.68 9.31
N VAL A 380 14.27 0.47 9.62
CA VAL A 380 14.04 1.71 8.87
C VAL A 380 15.39 2.19 8.36
N GLN A 381 15.48 2.27 7.05
CA GLN A 381 16.61 2.84 6.32
C GLN A 381 16.05 3.99 5.49
N VAL A 382 16.80 5.08 5.38
CA VAL A 382 16.45 6.21 4.50
C VAL A 382 17.70 6.59 3.73
N ASP A 383 17.61 6.46 2.41
CA ASP A 383 18.71 6.75 1.49
C ASP A 383 18.42 8.08 0.81
N ILE A 384 19.35 9.02 0.93
CA ILE A 384 19.30 10.31 0.24
C ILE A 384 20.30 10.25 -0.91
N ASP A 385 19.78 9.95 -2.09
CA ASP A 385 20.53 9.96 -3.34
C ASP A 385 20.94 11.40 -3.76
N ASP A 386 21.78 11.49 -4.78
CA ASP A 386 22.10 12.73 -5.49
C ASP A 386 22.80 13.80 -4.62
N VAL A 387 23.52 13.40 -3.57
CA VAL A 387 24.33 14.33 -2.76
C VAL A 387 25.46 14.92 -3.62
N PHE A 388 25.56 16.25 -3.56
CA PHE A 388 26.35 17.12 -4.45
C PHE A 388 25.83 17.20 -5.89
N VAL A 389 24.70 16.63 -6.26
CA VAL A 389 24.18 16.66 -7.64
C VAL A 389 22.99 17.60 -7.75
N GLY A 390 22.86 18.29 -8.88
CA GLY A 390 21.68 19.11 -9.20
C GLY A 390 22.00 20.53 -9.67
N PRO A 391 21.06 21.19 -10.36
CA PRO A 391 21.18 22.59 -10.74
C PRO A 391 21.14 23.52 -9.52
N SER A 392 21.66 24.74 -9.68
CA SER A 392 21.61 25.78 -8.65
C SER A 392 20.17 26.05 -8.18
N GLY A 393 19.98 26.17 -6.87
CA GLY A 393 18.71 26.33 -6.18
C GLY A 393 18.04 25.03 -5.74
N LEU A 394 18.67 23.86 -5.96
CA LEU A 394 18.17 22.55 -5.52
C LEU A 394 19.13 21.78 -4.60
N ARG A 395 20.36 22.26 -4.40
CA ARG A 395 21.35 21.59 -3.54
C ARG A 395 21.10 21.94 -2.08
N MET A 396 21.61 21.12 -1.17
CA MET A 396 21.46 21.33 0.28
C MET A 396 22.19 22.60 0.73
N LEU A 397 21.54 23.35 1.62
CA LEU A 397 22.13 24.48 2.33
C LEU A 397 22.61 24.03 3.72
N PRO A 398 23.47 24.82 4.42
CA PRO A 398 23.94 24.48 5.77
C PRO A 398 22.81 24.15 6.75
N ASN A 399 21.70 24.91 6.69
CA ASN A 399 20.53 24.70 7.53
C ASN A 399 19.83 23.35 7.26
N ASP A 400 19.85 22.88 6.01
CA ASP A 400 19.27 21.57 5.66
C ASP A 400 20.11 20.44 6.29
N VAL A 401 21.43 20.55 6.22
CA VAL A 401 22.37 19.58 6.80
C VAL A 401 22.19 19.51 8.33
N ASP A 402 22.09 20.67 8.98
CA ASP A 402 21.86 20.75 10.42
C ASP A 402 20.49 20.17 10.80
N ALA A 403 19.47 20.39 9.97
CA ALA A 403 18.15 19.81 10.15
C ALA A 403 18.13 18.28 10.01
N LEU A 404 18.96 17.70 9.14
CA LEU A 404 19.14 16.25 9.04
C LEU A 404 19.71 15.70 10.35
N VAL A 405 20.78 16.30 10.89
CA VAL A 405 21.38 15.87 12.17
C VAL A 405 20.39 16.02 13.32
N ALA A 406 19.68 17.15 13.39
CA ALA A 406 18.65 17.38 14.40
C ALA A 406 17.51 16.36 14.31
N THR A 407 17.11 15.98 13.09
CA THR A 407 16.08 14.96 12.84
C THR A 407 16.52 13.58 13.32
N GLN A 408 17.77 13.17 13.05
CA GLN A 408 18.31 11.92 13.59
C GLN A 408 18.25 11.90 15.12
N ARG A 409 18.68 12.98 15.78
CA ARG A 409 18.62 13.11 17.26
C ARG A 409 17.19 12.99 17.77
N ARG A 410 16.25 13.72 17.16
CA ARG A 410 14.83 13.66 17.49
C ARG A 410 14.26 12.26 17.32
N TRP A 411 14.61 11.56 16.24
CA TRP A 411 14.07 10.22 15.98
C TRP A 411 14.64 9.17 16.94
N ARG A 412 15.94 9.25 17.23
CA ARG A 412 16.59 8.39 18.24
C ARG A 412 15.96 8.56 19.62
N SER A 413 15.74 9.79 20.07
CA SER A 413 15.20 10.06 21.41
C SER A 413 13.68 9.87 21.52
N ARG A 414 12.90 10.36 20.54
CA ARG A 414 11.43 10.40 20.61
C ARG A 414 10.76 9.08 20.25
N PHE A 415 11.37 8.30 19.35
CA PHE A 415 10.79 7.09 18.78
C PHE A 415 11.61 5.82 19.08
N GLY A 416 12.69 5.92 19.88
CA GLY A 416 13.50 4.77 20.28
C GLY A 416 14.32 4.16 19.13
N LEU A 417 14.50 4.89 18.02
CA LEU A 417 15.30 4.45 16.87
C LEU A 417 16.79 4.68 17.13
N SER A 418 17.34 4.11 18.21
CA SER A 418 18.66 4.45 18.76
C SER A 418 19.82 4.36 17.74
N GLY A 419 19.73 3.46 16.76
CA GLY A 419 20.72 3.29 15.69
C GLY A 419 20.47 4.07 14.39
N PHE A 420 19.38 4.86 14.29
CA PHE A 420 18.98 5.46 13.02
C PHE A 420 19.99 6.50 12.52
N THR A 421 20.46 6.36 11.28
CA THR A 421 21.38 7.28 10.62
C THR A 421 21.01 7.37 9.14
N PHE A 422 20.93 8.58 8.59
CA PHE A 422 20.71 8.78 7.17
C PHE A 422 21.90 8.26 6.36
N GLN A 423 21.60 7.61 5.25
CA GLN A 423 22.59 7.17 4.28
C GLN A 423 22.63 8.14 3.10
N LEU A 424 23.79 8.65 2.76
CA LEU A 424 23.99 9.69 1.75
C LEU A 424 24.68 9.10 0.51
N GLY A 425 23.98 9.11 -0.61
CA GLY A 425 24.47 8.69 -1.92
C GLY A 425 25.22 9.83 -2.61
N PHE A 426 26.55 9.72 -2.74
CA PHE A 426 27.37 10.84 -3.21
C PHE A 426 27.96 10.65 -4.62
N SER A 427 28.09 11.77 -5.32
CA SER A 427 28.83 11.90 -6.58
C SER A 427 29.89 13.01 -6.49
N GLY A 428 31.14 12.63 -6.20
CA GLY A 428 32.22 13.57 -5.85
C GLY A 428 32.56 14.61 -6.93
N ARG A 429 32.26 14.35 -8.21
CA ARG A 429 32.58 15.28 -9.31
C ARG A 429 31.95 16.67 -9.15
N TYR A 430 30.84 16.75 -8.44
CA TYR A 430 30.02 17.95 -8.34
C TYR A 430 30.15 18.69 -7.01
N PHE A 431 31.01 18.23 -6.12
CA PHE A 431 31.34 18.95 -4.89
C PHE A 431 31.86 20.35 -5.22
N GLY A 432 31.35 21.37 -4.53
CA GLY A 432 31.80 22.76 -4.65
C GLY A 432 31.44 23.44 -5.99
N ARG A 433 30.45 22.90 -6.72
CA ARG A 433 29.99 23.44 -8.02
C ARG A 433 28.64 24.15 -7.96
N GLY A 434 28.08 24.33 -6.77
CA GLY A 434 26.88 25.13 -6.54
C GLY A 434 27.19 26.62 -6.48
N ASN A 435 26.17 27.41 -6.13
CA ASN A 435 26.35 28.80 -5.74
C ASN A 435 27.05 28.90 -4.35
N PRO A 436 27.48 30.10 -3.89
CA PRO A 436 28.21 30.23 -2.63
C PRO A 436 27.49 29.64 -1.40
N ALA A 437 26.16 29.77 -1.32
CA ALA A 437 25.37 29.22 -0.22
C ALA A 437 25.29 27.68 -0.28
N GLU A 438 25.15 27.12 -1.47
CA GLU A 438 25.16 25.67 -1.68
C GLU A 438 26.54 25.05 -1.42
N ASN A 439 27.62 25.74 -1.83
CA ASN A 439 28.99 25.30 -1.54
C ASN A 439 29.28 25.33 -0.04
N ALA A 440 28.70 26.27 0.70
CA ALA A 440 28.73 26.25 2.16
C ALA A 440 27.97 25.03 2.73
N GLY A 441 26.88 24.60 2.09
CA GLY A 441 26.17 23.36 2.42
C GLY A 441 27.00 22.11 2.15
N ASP A 442 27.66 22.02 1.00
CA ASP A 442 28.61 20.97 0.66
C ASP A 442 29.74 20.88 1.72
N ALA A 443 30.32 22.01 2.10
CA ALA A 443 31.35 22.09 3.15
C ALA A 443 30.81 21.67 4.53
N ARG A 444 29.55 22.02 4.83
CA ARG A 444 28.88 21.61 6.08
C ARG A 444 28.68 20.09 6.13
N LEU A 445 28.31 19.46 5.02
CA LEU A 445 28.22 17.99 4.91
C LEU A 445 29.56 17.32 5.21
N LEU A 446 30.68 17.82 4.67
CA LEU A 446 32.01 17.27 4.95
C LEU A 446 32.44 17.50 6.41
N THR A 447 32.12 18.67 6.97
CA THR A 447 32.38 18.97 8.39
C THR A 447 31.66 17.97 9.30
N LEU A 448 30.44 17.60 8.95
CA LEU A 448 29.59 16.68 9.72
C LEU A 448 29.60 15.25 9.17
N ARG A 449 30.54 14.86 8.30
CA ARG A 449 30.51 13.59 7.55
C ARG A 449 30.31 12.35 8.42
N ARG A 450 30.84 12.34 9.65
CA ARG A 450 30.73 11.23 10.61
C ARG A 450 29.37 11.15 11.32
N HIS A 451 28.49 12.12 11.12
CA HIS A 451 27.09 12.06 11.57
C HIS A 451 26.19 11.28 10.61
N PHE A 452 26.69 10.92 9.43
CA PHE A 452 25.99 10.22 8.37
C PHE A 452 26.72 8.92 8.00
N LEU A 453 26.00 8.02 7.35
CA LEU A 453 26.58 6.93 6.60
C LEU A 453 26.58 7.32 5.12
N TRP A 454 27.52 6.80 4.34
CA TRP A 454 27.68 7.20 2.93
C TRP A 454 27.74 5.98 2.02
N PHE A 455 27.17 6.07 0.82
CA PHE A 455 27.31 5.03 -0.19
C PHE A 455 27.66 5.63 -1.55
N PRO A 456 28.39 4.91 -2.41
CA PRO A 456 28.78 5.42 -3.70
C PRO A 456 27.57 5.54 -4.64
N HIS A 457 27.44 6.67 -5.31
CA HIS A 457 26.40 6.94 -6.30
C HIS A 457 26.97 7.39 -7.66
N MET A 458 28.08 6.74 -8.06
CA MET A 458 28.92 7.07 -9.24
C MET A 458 29.57 8.45 -9.20
N TYR A 459 30.75 8.62 -9.81
CA TYR A 459 31.49 9.89 -9.75
C TYR A 459 30.75 11.06 -10.39
N LYS A 460 30.15 10.83 -11.57
CA LYS A 460 29.48 11.83 -12.41
C LYS A 460 27.95 11.66 -12.45
N HIS A 461 27.38 10.84 -11.57
CA HIS A 461 25.95 10.51 -11.60
C HIS A 461 25.48 9.94 -12.97
N ASN A 462 26.38 9.27 -13.71
CA ASN A 462 26.02 8.61 -14.97
C ASN A 462 25.24 7.34 -14.70
N LYS A 463 24.27 7.06 -15.56
CA LYS A 463 23.54 5.79 -15.61
C LYS A 463 24.52 4.65 -15.94
N PRO A 464 24.68 3.62 -15.08
CA PRO A 464 25.69 2.59 -15.34
C PRO A 464 25.51 1.80 -16.64
N HIS A 465 24.26 1.57 -17.08
CA HIS A 465 23.98 0.83 -18.32
C HIS A 465 24.43 1.55 -19.60
N THR A 466 24.88 2.81 -19.54
CA THR A 466 25.44 3.51 -20.70
C THR A 466 26.89 3.13 -20.98
N TYR A 467 27.54 2.37 -20.09
CA TYR A 467 28.90 1.86 -20.27
C TYR A 467 28.82 0.43 -20.79
N ALA A 468 29.63 0.12 -21.81
CA ALA A 468 29.59 -1.20 -22.44
C ALA A 468 30.36 -2.28 -21.65
N SER A 469 31.34 -1.89 -20.83
CA SER A 469 32.27 -2.81 -20.18
C SER A 469 32.49 -2.49 -18.69
N ALA A 470 32.95 -3.49 -17.94
CA ALA A 470 33.20 -3.37 -16.51
C ALA A 470 34.38 -2.41 -16.26
N GLU A 471 35.42 -2.49 -17.07
CA GLU A 471 36.65 -1.69 -16.97
C GLU A 471 36.33 -0.19 -17.09
N ALA A 472 35.41 0.18 -17.99
CA ALA A 472 34.97 1.57 -18.15
C ALA A 472 34.20 2.07 -16.91
N LEU A 473 33.39 1.21 -16.30
CA LEU A 473 32.70 1.51 -15.04
C LEU A 473 33.66 1.61 -13.87
N GLU A 474 34.62 0.68 -13.75
CA GLU A 474 35.64 0.66 -12.71
C GLU A 474 36.46 1.95 -12.73
N ALA A 475 36.93 2.40 -13.91
CA ALA A 475 37.67 3.64 -14.06
C ALA A 475 36.89 4.88 -13.57
N VAL A 476 35.56 4.87 -13.71
CA VAL A 476 34.70 5.95 -13.20
C VAL A 476 34.42 5.79 -11.70
N MET A 477 34.24 4.57 -11.22
CA MET A 477 34.01 4.26 -9.81
C MET A 477 35.24 4.54 -8.95
N LEU A 478 36.45 4.24 -9.43
CA LEU A 478 37.71 4.51 -8.76
C LEU A 478 37.86 6.01 -8.47
N LYS A 479 37.54 6.89 -9.42
CA LYS A 479 37.53 8.34 -9.19
C LYS A 479 36.62 8.77 -8.03
N ASN A 480 35.47 8.11 -7.89
CA ASN A 480 34.57 8.40 -6.76
C ASN A 480 35.12 7.83 -5.44
N LYS A 481 35.82 6.69 -5.51
CA LYS A 481 36.45 6.04 -4.36
C LYS A 481 37.63 6.85 -3.85
N ASP A 482 38.51 7.29 -4.74
CA ASP A 482 39.66 8.14 -4.42
C ASP A 482 39.17 9.43 -3.76
N TRP A 483 38.17 10.08 -4.34
CA TRP A 483 37.57 11.28 -3.75
C TRP A 483 37.00 11.02 -2.35
N ALA A 484 36.35 9.88 -2.12
CA ALA A 484 35.83 9.53 -0.80
C ALA A 484 36.94 9.27 0.24
N ILE A 485 38.05 8.66 -0.19
CA ILE A 485 39.24 8.42 0.65
C ILE A 485 39.89 9.75 1.00
N GLU A 486 40.13 10.62 0.01
CA GLU A 486 40.71 11.96 0.19
C GLU A 486 39.90 12.82 1.16
N ASN A 487 38.58 12.65 1.18
CA ASN A 487 37.66 13.40 2.05
C ASN A 487 37.27 12.65 3.34
N ASP A 488 37.89 11.51 3.64
CA ASP A 488 37.67 10.73 4.87
C ASP A 488 36.19 10.43 5.12
N LEU A 489 35.47 9.98 4.08
CA LEU A 489 34.05 9.64 4.18
C LEU A 489 33.83 8.26 4.83
N PRO A 490 32.94 8.13 5.82
CA PRO A 490 32.57 6.84 6.39
C PRO A 490 31.61 6.08 5.46
N ILE A 491 32.18 5.30 4.56
CA ILE A 491 31.43 4.49 3.58
C ILE A 491 30.78 3.27 4.24
N SER A 492 29.48 3.06 3.99
CA SER A 492 28.72 1.86 4.33
C SER A 492 29.34 0.63 3.65
N PRO A 493 29.82 -0.36 4.41
CA PRO A 493 30.46 -1.54 3.84
C PRO A 493 29.50 -2.33 2.94
N GLY A 494 29.92 -2.58 1.70
CA GLY A 494 29.21 -3.47 0.78
C GLY A 494 27.84 -2.99 0.28
N TYR A 495 27.50 -1.71 0.49
CA TYR A 495 26.23 -1.12 0.06
C TYR A 495 26.42 -0.02 -0.99
N ALA A 496 25.59 -0.04 -2.03
CA ALA A 496 25.52 1.01 -3.04
C ALA A 496 24.13 1.07 -3.67
N VAL A 497 23.80 2.23 -4.22
CA VAL A 497 22.64 2.44 -5.09
C VAL A 497 23.16 3.05 -6.38
N SER A 498 22.78 2.50 -7.53
CA SER A 498 23.17 3.07 -8.83
C SER A 498 22.32 4.31 -9.15
N PRO A 499 22.86 5.32 -9.84
CA PRO A 499 22.06 6.41 -10.41
C PRO A 499 20.84 5.91 -11.17
N HIS A 500 19.68 6.44 -10.79
CA HIS A 500 18.36 6.07 -11.30
C HIS A 500 17.99 4.57 -11.16
N HIS A 501 18.60 3.84 -10.22
CA HIS A 501 18.49 2.37 -10.09
C HIS A 501 18.85 1.59 -11.37
N SER A 502 19.54 2.25 -12.30
CA SER A 502 19.68 1.76 -13.65
C SER A 502 20.81 0.74 -13.77
N GLY A 503 20.54 -0.36 -14.48
CA GLY A 503 21.46 -1.50 -14.56
C GLY A 503 21.39 -2.47 -13.38
N VAL A 504 20.64 -2.13 -12.31
CA VAL A 504 20.32 -3.09 -11.23
C VAL A 504 19.26 -4.06 -11.72
N TYR A 505 18.15 -3.51 -12.25
CA TYR A 505 17.16 -4.23 -13.04
C TYR A 505 16.66 -3.32 -14.19
N PRO A 506 16.53 -3.82 -15.44
CA PRO A 506 17.13 -5.06 -15.95
C PRO A 506 18.62 -5.14 -15.63
N VAL A 507 19.10 -6.35 -15.34
CA VAL A 507 20.48 -6.57 -14.91
C VAL A 507 21.44 -6.16 -16.02
N HIS A 508 22.37 -5.26 -15.70
CA HIS A 508 23.51 -4.92 -16.52
C HIS A 508 24.77 -5.53 -15.89
N GLU A 509 25.24 -6.65 -16.45
CA GLU A 509 26.30 -7.46 -15.84
C GLU A 509 27.60 -6.69 -15.51
N PRO A 510 28.09 -5.78 -16.38
CA PRO A 510 29.28 -4.97 -16.09
C PRO A 510 29.19 -4.15 -14.79
N LEU A 511 27.99 -3.68 -14.42
CA LEU A 511 27.77 -2.95 -13.16
C LEU A 511 28.10 -3.84 -11.95
N TYR A 512 27.60 -5.07 -11.93
CA TYR A 512 27.80 -5.98 -10.81
C TYR A 512 29.28 -6.41 -10.68
N ALA A 513 29.97 -6.59 -11.80
CA ALA A 513 31.40 -6.89 -11.81
C ALA A 513 32.21 -5.70 -11.22
N ALA A 514 32.00 -4.49 -11.75
CA ALA A 514 32.69 -3.28 -11.29
C ALA A 514 32.38 -2.94 -9.82
N TRP A 515 31.13 -3.11 -9.39
CA TRP A 515 30.73 -2.93 -8.00
C TRP A 515 31.45 -3.88 -7.04
N ARG A 516 31.57 -5.15 -7.39
CA ARG A 516 32.29 -6.14 -6.59
C ARG A 516 33.79 -5.80 -6.53
N SER A 517 34.37 -5.45 -7.67
CA SER A 517 35.79 -5.12 -7.82
C SER A 517 36.19 -3.87 -7.02
N VAL A 518 35.49 -2.76 -7.22
CA VAL A 518 35.89 -1.45 -6.66
C VAL A 518 35.38 -1.25 -5.23
N TRP A 519 34.13 -1.60 -4.97
CA TRP A 519 33.43 -1.25 -3.73
C TRP A 519 33.09 -2.46 -2.85
N SER A 520 33.37 -3.69 -3.32
CA SER A 520 33.00 -4.93 -2.62
C SER A 520 31.51 -5.02 -2.29
N ILE A 521 30.65 -4.53 -3.20
CA ILE A 521 29.20 -4.52 -2.99
C ILE A 521 28.66 -5.95 -2.90
N ASN A 522 27.81 -6.18 -1.88
CA ASN A 522 27.09 -7.42 -1.67
C ASN A 522 25.59 -7.20 -1.43
N VAL A 523 25.15 -5.95 -1.26
CA VAL A 523 23.74 -5.55 -1.13
C VAL A 523 23.51 -4.25 -1.91
N THR A 524 22.36 -4.15 -2.59
CA THR A 524 21.89 -2.92 -3.24
C THR A 524 20.36 -2.85 -3.17
N SER A 525 19.76 -1.74 -3.59
CA SER A 525 18.32 -1.55 -3.69
C SER A 525 17.90 -1.17 -5.12
N THR A 526 16.70 -1.57 -5.52
CA THR A 526 16.11 -1.24 -6.83
C THR A 526 14.66 -0.84 -6.69
N GLU A 527 14.18 0.07 -7.53
CA GLU A 527 12.76 0.37 -7.70
C GLU A 527 12.09 -0.53 -8.76
N GLU A 528 12.90 -1.15 -9.61
CA GLU A 528 12.45 -1.97 -10.72
C GLU A 528 12.65 -3.46 -10.44
N TYR A 529 11.64 -4.28 -10.76
CA TYR A 529 11.63 -5.71 -10.46
C TYR A 529 11.14 -6.54 -11.65
N PRO A 530 11.51 -7.83 -11.70
CA PRO A 530 10.91 -8.78 -12.63
C PRO A 530 9.38 -8.82 -12.58
N HIS A 531 8.79 -8.63 -11.40
CA HIS A 531 7.35 -8.65 -11.20
C HIS A 531 6.88 -7.56 -10.24
N LEU A 532 6.28 -6.50 -10.78
CA LEU A 532 5.70 -5.40 -10.00
C LEU A 532 4.33 -5.74 -9.39
N ARG A 533 3.60 -6.71 -9.97
CA ARG A 533 2.27 -7.15 -9.52
C ARG A 533 2.08 -8.67 -9.66
N PRO A 534 1.30 -9.31 -8.76
CA PRO A 534 0.78 -8.79 -7.48
C PRO A 534 1.90 -8.54 -6.46
N ALA A 535 1.63 -7.81 -5.38
CA ALA A 535 2.64 -7.38 -4.39
C ALA A 535 3.50 -8.55 -3.85
N ARG A 536 2.92 -9.74 -3.61
CA ARG A 536 3.68 -10.94 -3.19
C ARG A 536 4.76 -11.43 -4.17
N ARG A 537 4.68 -11.01 -5.44
CA ARG A 537 5.66 -11.33 -6.48
C ARG A 537 6.80 -10.30 -6.53
N ARG A 538 6.68 -9.16 -5.83
CA ARG A 538 7.80 -8.24 -5.61
C ARG A 538 8.80 -8.92 -4.70
N ARG A 539 9.82 -9.50 -5.30
CA ARG A 539 10.87 -10.22 -4.61
C ARG A 539 12.18 -9.56 -4.96
N GLY A 540 12.97 -9.31 -3.91
CA GLY A 540 14.40 -9.13 -4.09
C GLY A 540 15.00 -10.37 -4.74
N PHE A 541 16.13 -10.18 -5.39
CA PHE A 541 16.83 -11.25 -6.08
C PHE A 541 18.32 -11.18 -5.77
N VAL A 542 19.03 -12.27 -6.03
CA VAL A 542 20.48 -12.34 -5.94
C VAL A 542 21.02 -12.55 -7.35
N TYR A 543 21.98 -11.71 -7.72
CA TYR A 543 22.72 -11.81 -8.98
C TYR A 543 24.21 -11.56 -8.71
N ASN A 544 25.07 -12.46 -9.21
CA ASN A 544 26.52 -12.42 -9.02
C ASN A 544 26.97 -12.19 -7.54
N GLY A 545 26.28 -12.82 -6.58
CA GLY A 545 26.56 -12.68 -5.15
C GLY A 545 26.03 -11.39 -4.49
N VAL A 546 25.44 -10.47 -5.27
CA VAL A 546 24.83 -9.23 -4.77
C VAL A 546 23.34 -9.45 -4.50
N ARG A 547 22.90 -9.16 -3.29
CA ARG A 547 21.49 -9.20 -2.89
C ARG A 547 20.82 -7.87 -3.23
N VAL A 548 19.86 -7.92 -4.15
CA VAL A 548 19.06 -6.78 -4.56
C VAL A 548 17.79 -6.75 -3.72
N LEU A 549 17.74 -5.79 -2.81
CA LEU A 549 16.60 -5.56 -1.96
C LEU A 549 15.55 -4.74 -2.70
N PRO A 550 14.27 -5.00 -2.42
CA PRO A 550 13.23 -4.14 -2.91
C PRO A 550 13.23 -2.79 -2.22
N GLY A 551 13.57 -1.72 -2.97
CA GLY A 551 13.33 -0.31 -2.65
C GLY A 551 12.10 0.23 -3.38
N ARG A 552 11.41 1.20 -2.80
CA ARG A 552 10.36 1.92 -3.52
C ARG A 552 10.55 3.39 -3.21
N PRO A 553 10.53 4.28 -4.21
CA PRO A 553 10.65 5.69 -3.94
C PRO A 553 9.45 6.10 -3.11
N ALA A 554 9.68 6.91 -2.07
CA ALA A 554 8.67 7.86 -1.68
C ALA A 554 8.28 8.61 -2.97
N ALA A 555 7.01 8.56 -3.37
CA ALA A 555 6.57 9.15 -4.64
C ALA A 555 6.60 10.71 -4.65
N SER A 556 7.58 11.33 -3.97
CA SER A 556 8.13 12.60 -4.40
C SER A 556 8.86 12.37 -5.72
N THR A 557 8.18 12.68 -6.81
CA THR A 557 8.82 12.90 -8.09
C THR A 557 10.01 13.86 -7.92
N ARG A 558 11.10 13.54 -8.63
CA ARG A 558 12.46 14.08 -8.61
C ARG A 558 12.62 15.61 -8.82
N THR A 559 11.56 16.41 -8.66
CA THR A 559 11.51 17.83 -9.00
C THR A 559 10.60 18.65 -8.10
N ARG A 560 10.97 19.92 -7.87
CA ARG A 560 10.21 20.98 -7.18
C ARG A 560 8.76 21.14 -7.68
N SER A 561 8.42 20.59 -8.86
CA SER A 561 7.07 20.60 -9.44
C SER A 561 6.08 19.61 -8.79
N GLY A 562 6.54 18.55 -8.11
CA GLY A 562 5.65 17.62 -7.39
C GLY A 562 4.92 18.26 -6.19
N TRP A 563 5.45 19.37 -5.67
CA TRP A 563 4.91 20.11 -4.52
C TRP A 563 3.68 20.95 -4.85
N ARG A 564 3.46 21.29 -6.13
CA ARG A 564 2.34 22.12 -6.61
C ARG A 564 1.23 21.33 -7.30
N THR A 565 1.44 20.05 -7.61
CA THR A 565 0.51 19.24 -8.38
C THR A 565 -0.38 18.32 -7.52
N THR A 566 -0.17 18.27 -6.21
CA THR A 566 -1.15 17.66 -5.30
C THR A 566 -2.38 18.58 -5.20
N PRO A 567 -3.62 18.04 -5.27
CA PRO A 567 -4.83 18.86 -5.17
C PRO A 567 -4.92 19.71 -3.89
N GLU A 568 -4.15 19.37 -2.86
CA GLU A 568 -4.18 19.96 -1.51
C GLU A 568 -2.93 20.79 -1.15
N GLY A 569 -1.98 21.01 -2.07
CA GLY A 569 -0.76 21.79 -1.81
C GLY A 569 0.16 21.19 -0.73
N SER A 570 0.95 22.04 -0.06
CA SER A 570 1.95 21.65 0.97
C SER A 570 1.31 21.07 2.25
N SER A 571 0.09 21.48 2.59
CA SER A 571 -0.71 20.91 3.69
C SER A 571 -1.22 19.50 3.39
N GLY A 572 -1.40 19.16 2.11
CA GLY A 572 -1.72 17.81 1.64
C GLY A 572 -0.54 16.83 1.66
N PHE A 573 0.70 17.34 1.69
CA PHE A 573 1.92 16.53 1.66
C PHE A 573 2.16 15.76 2.97
N GLY A 574 1.68 16.31 4.09
CA GLY A 574 1.58 15.59 5.36
C GLY A 574 0.31 14.73 5.49
N SER A 575 -0.58 14.75 4.49
CA SER A 575 -1.92 14.16 4.59
C SER A 575 -1.97 12.72 4.06
N TRP A 576 -2.61 11.89 4.89
CA TRP A 576 -3.36 10.65 4.67
C TRP A 576 -2.82 9.61 3.66
N TYR A 577 -2.61 9.96 2.40
CA TYR A 577 -2.20 9.04 1.33
C TYR A 577 -0.79 8.46 1.54
N TRP A 578 0.13 9.28 2.06
CA TRP A 578 1.52 8.90 2.31
C TRP A 578 1.67 8.07 3.58
N ALA A 579 0.97 8.48 4.65
CA ALA A 579 0.98 7.77 5.92
C ALA A 579 0.47 6.34 5.73
N GLU A 580 -0.59 6.11 4.96
CA GLU A 580 -1.16 4.78 4.72
C GLU A 580 -0.27 3.89 3.82
N SER A 581 0.30 4.45 2.75
CA SER A 581 1.22 3.71 1.87
C SER A 581 2.53 3.37 2.60
N CYS A 582 3.12 4.31 3.32
CA CYS A 582 4.31 4.06 4.14
C CYS A 582 3.98 3.16 5.33
N PHE A 583 2.82 3.28 5.97
CA PHE A 583 2.41 2.41 7.07
C PHE A 583 2.26 0.96 6.60
N THR A 584 1.46 0.73 5.55
CA THR A 584 1.26 -0.62 5.01
C THR A 584 2.58 -1.24 4.55
N GLN A 585 3.48 -0.42 4.00
CA GLN A 585 4.79 -0.86 3.54
C GLN A 585 5.74 -1.15 4.71
N CYS A 586 5.95 -0.21 5.63
CA CYS A 586 6.83 -0.39 6.79
C CYS A 586 6.31 -1.46 7.76
N TYR A 587 4.99 -1.62 7.93
CA TYR A 587 4.44 -2.57 8.90
C TYR A 587 4.23 -3.98 8.35
N PHE A 588 3.86 -4.12 7.07
CA PHE A 588 3.52 -5.42 6.48
C PHE A 588 4.48 -5.87 5.40
N THR A 589 5.17 -4.98 4.70
CA THR A 589 6.13 -5.40 3.68
C THR A 589 7.53 -5.52 4.24
N GLN A 590 8.14 -6.69 4.03
CA GLN A 590 9.59 -6.88 4.17
C GLN A 590 10.34 -6.28 2.97
N SER A 591 10.02 -5.04 2.59
CA SER A 591 10.74 -4.28 1.55
C SER A 591 11.24 -2.98 2.14
N ALA A 592 12.47 -2.61 1.82
CA ALA A 592 13.04 -1.33 2.20
C ALA A 592 12.19 -0.22 1.61
N CYS A 593 11.87 0.79 2.42
CA CYS A 593 11.43 2.08 1.92
C CYS A 593 12.72 2.88 1.72
N SER A 594 12.96 3.38 0.51
CA SER A 594 14.10 4.27 0.21
C SER A 594 13.67 5.71 0.39
#